data_AF-A0A1F6SCL0-F1
#
_entry.id   AF-A0A1F6SCL0-F1
#
_cell.length_a   1.000
_cell.length_b   1.000
_cell.length_c   1.000
_cell.angle_alpha   90.00
_cell.angle_beta   90.00
_cell.angle_gamma   90.00
#
_symmetry.space_group_name_H-M   'P 1'
#
loop_
_entity.id
_entity.type
_entity.pdbx_description
1 polymer ?
#
loop_
_entity_poly.entity_id
_entity_poly.type
_entity_poly.pdbx_seq_one_letter_code
_entity_poly.pdbx_strand_id
1 'polypeptide(L)'
;MSDCVGIVGPDLYKQDGVNVDLGDLYSKFAGGLCKQTYQNNPHILVHDFSGGLFRGPRCFEPIDLPPGTMLDIDVDGNGTKPIITDAAFQHRQSSRDWVAMCAGDKTRYGGYPALLANDLNIKTFGKDRDSQTFHAVCELMLGLKEVADENNYVMYKGETAEMGAVCLFGQPAGNAYVHLVRDGLRLCSSQECNYGKERESRSKDCRLARKGTPRQWWIQHAQSIQYVFR
;
A
#
# COMPACT_ATOMS: atom_id res chain seq x y z
N MET A 1 -45.30 -1.07 -20.80
CA MET A 1 -44.13 -0.57 -20.05
C MET A 1 -44.61 -0.38 -18.63
N SER A 2 -44.42 -1.42 -17.82
CA SER A 2 -44.88 -1.48 -16.43
C SER A 2 -43.86 -0.78 -15.55
N ASP A 3 -44.33 0.26 -14.86
CA ASP A 3 -43.57 1.03 -13.89
C ASP A 3 -43.11 0.10 -12.75
N CYS A 4 -41.82 -0.21 -12.72
CA CYS A 4 -41.18 -0.76 -11.54
C CYS A 4 -41.09 0.35 -10.48
N VAL A 5 -42.18 0.53 -9.73
CA VAL A 5 -42.17 1.29 -8.49
C VAL A 5 -41.25 0.54 -7.53
N GLY A 6 -40.00 0.99 -7.44
CA GLY A 6 -39.02 0.45 -6.52
C GLY A 6 -39.56 0.57 -5.10
N ILE A 7 -39.78 -0.58 -4.46
CA ILE A 7 -40.05 -0.65 -3.03
C ILE A 7 -38.77 -0.14 -2.36
N VAL A 8 -38.77 1.12 -1.92
CA VAL A 8 -37.70 1.67 -1.09
C VAL A 8 -37.89 1.07 0.30
N GLY A 9 -37.42 -0.18 0.45
CA GLY A 9 -37.23 -0.78 1.77
C GLY A 9 -36.21 0.04 2.55
N PRO A 10 -36.19 -0.06 3.89
CA PRO A 10 -35.15 0.59 4.67
C PRO A 10 -33.77 0.11 4.19
N ASP A 11 -32.81 1.03 4.12
CA ASP A 11 -31.44 0.74 3.72
C ASP A 11 -30.79 -0.21 4.75
N LEU A 12 -30.84 -1.51 4.45
CA LEU A 12 -30.38 -2.58 5.32
C LEU A 12 -28.88 -2.43 5.64
N TYR A 13 -28.07 -1.93 4.69
CA TYR A 13 -26.64 -1.68 4.92
C TYR A 13 -26.42 -0.60 5.97
N LYS A 14 -27.22 0.46 5.92
CA LYS A 14 -27.14 1.54 6.90
C LYS A 14 -27.55 1.10 8.30
N GLN A 15 -28.48 0.14 8.41
CA GLN A 15 -28.84 -0.48 9.70
C GLN A 15 -27.68 -1.28 10.29
N ASP A 16 -26.88 -1.93 9.45
CA ASP A 16 -25.68 -2.66 9.84
C ASP A 16 -24.43 -1.76 10.00
N GLY A 17 -24.61 -0.44 9.88
CA GLY A 17 -23.55 0.56 10.08
C GLY A 17 -22.63 0.75 8.88
N VAL A 18 -23.02 0.27 7.69
CA VAL A 18 -22.30 0.44 6.43
C VAL A 18 -22.86 1.65 5.67
N ASN A 19 -21.98 2.59 5.32
CA ASN A 19 -22.32 3.78 4.56
C ASN A 19 -21.86 3.63 3.11
N VAL A 20 -22.73 3.04 2.28
CA VAL A 20 -22.45 2.75 0.87
C VAL A 20 -22.08 4.02 0.08
N ASP A 21 -22.79 5.13 0.32
CA ASP A 21 -22.54 6.40 -0.38
C ASP A 21 -21.14 6.96 -0.10
N LEU A 22 -20.71 6.94 1.18
CA LEU A 22 -19.36 7.37 1.54
C LEU A 22 -18.30 6.38 1.03
N GLY A 23 -18.61 5.07 1.04
CA GLY A 23 -17.74 4.05 0.47
C GLY A 23 -17.51 4.24 -1.03
N ASP A 24 -18.55 4.57 -1.79
CA ASP A 24 -18.46 4.88 -3.22
C ASP A 24 -17.69 6.17 -3.48
N LEU A 25 -17.92 7.20 -2.68
CA LEU A 25 -17.17 8.45 -2.74
C LEU A 25 -15.67 8.19 -2.50
N TYR A 26 -15.35 7.44 -1.45
CA TYR A 26 -13.98 7.05 -1.14
C TYR A 26 -13.37 6.20 -2.25
N SER A 27 -14.11 5.24 -2.80
CA SER A 27 -13.64 4.36 -3.89
C SER A 27 -13.29 5.16 -5.15
N LYS A 28 -14.06 6.19 -5.50
CA LYS A 28 -13.74 7.11 -6.61
C LYS A 28 -12.50 7.94 -6.30
N PHE A 29 -12.39 8.46 -5.08
CA PHE A 29 -11.24 9.23 -4.62
C PHE A 29 -9.95 8.38 -4.68
N ALA A 30 -9.95 7.21 -4.04
CA ALA A 30 -8.83 6.28 -3.99
C ALA A 30 -8.43 5.77 -5.39
N GLY A 31 -9.41 5.40 -6.23
CA GLY A 31 -9.15 4.98 -7.60
C GLY A 31 -8.53 6.09 -8.46
N GLY A 32 -8.97 7.35 -8.25
CA GLY A 32 -8.36 8.52 -8.88
C GLY A 32 -6.90 8.73 -8.48
N LEU A 33 -6.54 8.48 -7.22
CA LEU A 33 -5.14 8.53 -6.77
C LEU A 33 -4.32 7.38 -7.34
N CYS A 34 -4.84 6.15 -7.36
CA CYS A 34 -4.18 5.00 -8.00
C CYS A 34 -3.80 5.31 -9.44
N LYS A 35 -4.76 5.80 -10.24
CA LYS A 35 -4.56 6.12 -11.65
C LYS A 35 -3.43 7.13 -11.88
N GLN A 36 -3.27 8.09 -10.98
CA GLN A 36 -2.19 9.08 -11.07
C GLN A 36 -0.80 8.45 -10.89
N THR A 37 -0.70 7.29 -10.24
CA THR A 37 0.58 6.60 -9.99
C THR A 37 0.94 5.55 -11.05
N TYR A 38 0.08 5.26 -12.03
CA TYR A 38 0.32 4.19 -13.01
C TYR A 38 1.57 4.39 -13.86
N GLN A 39 2.04 5.63 -13.96
CA GLN A 39 3.25 5.99 -14.72
C GLN A 39 4.48 6.15 -13.81
N ASN A 40 4.35 5.93 -12.50
CA ASN A 40 5.45 6.09 -11.57
C ASN A 40 6.57 5.09 -11.83
N ASN A 41 6.24 3.88 -12.28
CA ASN A 41 7.22 2.84 -12.56
C ASN A 41 7.32 2.54 -14.06
N PRO A 42 8.48 2.74 -14.70
CA PRO A 42 8.62 2.52 -16.14
C PRO A 42 8.59 1.03 -16.53
N HIS A 43 8.73 0.12 -15.57
CA HIS A 43 8.74 -1.32 -15.82
C HIS A 43 7.38 -1.99 -15.62
N ILE A 44 6.33 -1.20 -15.37
CA ILE A 44 5.00 -1.70 -15.08
C ILE A 44 3.99 -0.97 -15.96
N LEU A 45 3.32 -1.72 -16.83
CA LEU A 45 2.19 -1.22 -17.60
C LEU A 45 0.88 -1.67 -16.93
N VAL A 46 0.03 -0.73 -16.52
CA VAL A 46 -1.27 -1.05 -15.92
C VAL A 46 -2.39 -1.02 -16.96
N HIS A 47 -3.19 -2.08 -17.00
CA HIS A 47 -4.43 -2.18 -17.77
C HIS A 47 -5.62 -2.01 -16.82
N ASP A 48 -6.26 -0.85 -16.90
CA ASP A 48 -7.37 -0.49 -16.02
C ASP A 48 -8.74 -0.73 -16.67
N PHE A 49 -9.46 -1.75 -16.21
CA PHE A 49 -10.82 -2.08 -16.63
C PHE A 49 -11.87 -1.64 -15.60
N SER A 50 -11.45 -0.95 -14.53
CA SER A 50 -12.31 -0.58 -13.40
C SER A 50 -13.21 0.61 -13.64
N GLY A 51 -13.01 1.35 -14.75
CA GLY A 51 -13.64 2.66 -14.95
C GLY A 51 -13.17 3.72 -13.95
N GLY A 52 -12.01 3.53 -13.31
CA GLY A 52 -11.44 4.43 -12.30
C GLY A 52 -11.89 4.15 -10.87
N LEU A 53 -12.60 3.05 -10.60
CA LEU A 53 -13.04 2.65 -9.25
C LEU A 53 -11.96 1.87 -8.51
N PHE A 54 -11.73 2.17 -7.24
CA PHE A 54 -10.64 1.55 -6.46
C PHE A 54 -10.64 0.02 -6.46
N ARG A 55 -11.82 -0.61 -6.38
CA ARG A 55 -12.01 -2.07 -6.27
C ARG A 55 -12.14 -2.81 -7.60
N GLY A 56 -12.13 -2.11 -8.74
CA GLY A 56 -12.43 -2.75 -10.02
C GLY A 56 -11.28 -3.60 -10.59
N PRO A 57 -11.59 -4.45 -11.58
CA PRO A 57 -10.63 -5.36 -12.19
C PRO A 57 -9.51 -4.60 -12.89
N ARG A 58 -8.28 -5.06 -12.65
CA ARG A 58 -7.06 -4.54 -13.26
C ARG A 58 -6.12 -5.69 -13.55
N CYS A 59 -5.29 -5.49 -14.56
CA CYS A 59 -4.13 -6.32 -14.86
C CYS A 59 -2.90 -5.43 -14.95
N PHE A 60 -1.71 -6.01 -14.82
CA PHE A 60 -0.47 -5.32 -15.12
C PHE A 60 0.44 -6.24 -15.94
N GLU A 61 1.27 -5.62 -16.76
CA GLU A 61 2.30 -6.28 -17.55
C GLU A 61 3.67 -5.74 -17.09
N PRO A 62 4.58 -6.63 -16.65
CA PRO A 62 5.98 -6.25 -16.46
C PRO A 62 6.65 -6.03 -17.82
N ILE A 63 7.21 -4.84 -18.03
CA ILE A 63 7.85 -4.45 -19.30
C ILE A 63 9.32 -4.07 -19.09
N ASP A 64 10.14 -4.30 -20.11
CA ASP A 64 11.57 -3.93 -20.12
C ASP A 64 12.36 -4.44 -18.91
N LEU A 65 12.04 -5.66 -18.45
CA LEU A 65 12.73 -6.30 -17.34
C LEU A 65 13.90 -7.18 -17.80
N PRO A 66 15.01 -7.22 -17.04
CA PRO A 66 16.12 -8.11 -17.34
C PRO A 66 15.67 -9.59 -17.40
N PRO A 67 16.24 -10.41 -18.30
CA PRO A 67 15.95 -11.83 -18.37
C PRO A 67 16.17 -12.54 -17.03
N GLY A 68 15.25 -13.42 -16.66
CA GLY A 68 15.25 -14.14 -15.38
C GLY A 68 14.58 -13.37 -14.24
N THR A 69 14.00 -12.19 -14.49
CA THR A 69 13.15 -11.53 -13.49
C THR A 69 11.90 -12.37 -13.22
N MET A 70 11.68 -12.73 -11.96
CA MET A 70 10.48 -13.40 -11.45
C MET A 70 9.60 -12.37 -10.76
N LEU A 71 8.34 -12.72 -10.55
CA LEU A 71 7.41 -11.95 -9.72
C LEU A 71 7.30 -12.65 -8.38
N ASP A 72 7.25 -11.87 -7.32
CA ASP A 72 6.98 -12.37 -5.98
C ASP A 72 5.98 -11.42 -5.31
N ILE A 73 5.23 -11.94 -4.35
CA ILE A 73 4.10 -11.24 -3.74
C ILE A 73 4.17 -11.43 -2.24
N ASP A 74 4.13 -10.33 -1.50
CA ASP A 74 4.16 -10.35 -0.05
C ASP A 74 3.00 -9.57 0.54
N VAL A 75 2.64 -9.98 1.75
CA VAL A 75 1.57 -9.36 2.52
C VAL A 75 2.08 -8.92 3.88
N ASP A 76 1.74 -7.71 4.29
CA ASP A 76 2.00 -7.23 5.65
C ASP A 76 1.01 -6.12 6.05
N GLY A 77 0.98 -5.79 7.33
CA GLY A 77 0.15 -4.75 7.92
C GLY A 77 0.92 -3.88 8.91
N ASN A 78 0.22 -2.87 9.45
CA ASN A 78 0.83 -1.94 10.41
C ASN A 78 0.89 -2.46 11.86
N GLY A 79 0.46 -3.70 12.09
CA GLY A 79 0.31 -4.26 13.44
C GLY A 79 -0.56 -3.36 14.32
N THR A 80 -0.10 -3.06 15.53
CA THR A 80 -0.81 -2.23 16.51
C THR A 80 -0.54 -0.72 16.39
N LYS A 81 0.31 -0.27 15.46
CA LYS A 81 0.65 1.16 15.30
C LYS A 81 -0.54 2.05 15.02
N PRO A 82 -1.53 1.59 14.24
CA PRO A 82 -2.67 2.41 13.88
C PRO A 82 -3.34 3.02 15.11
N ILE A 83 -3.32 2.34 16.27
CA ILE A 83 -3.85 2.84 17.54
C ILE A 83 -3.14 4.14 17.98
N ILE A 84 -1.80 4.17 17.86
CA ILE A 84 -1.00 5.33 18.27
C ILE A 84 -1.08 6.44 17.21
N THR A 85 -1.01 6.08 15.93
CA THR A 85 -1.12 7.08 14.85
C THR A 85 -2.49 7.73 14.82
N ASP A 86 -3.55 6.98 15.15
CA ASP A 86 -4.91 7.50 15.28
C ASP A 86 -5.03 8.45 16.47
N ALA A 87 -4.54 8.05 17.66
CA ALA A 87 -4.50 8.89 18.84
C ALA A 87 -3.70 10.19 18.65
N ALA A 88 -2.68 10.16 17.78
CA ALA A 88 -1.85 11.32 17.43
C ALA A 88 -2.40 12.14 16.24
N PHE A 89 -3.49 11.72 15.61
CA PHE A 89 -4.03 12.31 14.37
C PHE A 89 -3.00 12.37 13.22
N GLN A 90 -2.11 11.37 13.15
CA GLN A 90 -1.05 11.26 12.15
C GLN A 90 -1.35 10.17 11.12
N HIS A 91 -2.58 10.13 10.61
CA HIS A 91 -3.04 9.08 9.68
C HIS A 91 -2.20 9.01 8.41
N ARG A 92 -1.81 10.15 7.84
CA ARG A 92 -0.93 10.24 6.66
C ARG A 92 0.40 9.48 6.85
N GLN A 93 0.96 9.50 8.06
CA GLN A 93 2.20 8.78 8.39
C GLN A 93 2.00 7.27 8.49
N SER A 94 0.80 6.81 8.82
CA SER A 94 0.49 5.37 8.94
C SER A 94 0.71 4.65 7.60
N SER A 95 0.39 5.28 6.47
CA SER A 95 0.64 4.68 5.16
C SER A 95 2.12 4.58 4.82
N ARG A 96 2.93 5.56 5.26
CA ARG A 96 4.39 5.46 5.22
C ARG A 96 4.82 4.20 5.96
N ASP A 97 4.41 4.06 7.23
CA ASP A 97 4.70 2.94 8.12
C ASP A 97 4.34 1.55 7.56
N TRP A 98 3.33 1.51 6.70
CA TRP A 98 2.93 0.29 6.02
C TRP A 98 3.87 -0.03 4.86
N VAL A 99 4.15 0.94 3.99
CA VAL A 99 4.95 0.69 2.78
C VAL A 99 6.34 0.18 3.10
N ALA A 100 7.09 0.82 3.99
CA ALA A 100 8.43 0.33 4.33
C ALA A 100 8.46 -0.89 5.27
N MET A 101 7.33 -1.38 5.80
CA MET A 101 7.28 -2.76 6.30
C MET A 101 7.35 -3.74 5.14
N CYS A 102 6.46 -3.55 4.18
CA CYS A 102 6.32 -4.45 3.04
C CYS A 102 7.53 -4.38 2.10
N ALA A 103 7.95 -3.17 1.73
CA ALA A 103 9.12 -2.91 0.90
C ALA A 103 10.44 -3.24 1.62
N GLY A 104 10.49 -3.08 2.95
CA GLY A 104 11.68 -3.35 3.75
C GLY A 104 12.08 -4.83 3.68
N ASP A 105 11.11 -5.73 3.76
CA ASP A 105 11.37 -7.17 3.69
C ASP A 105 11.83 -7.65 2.31
N LYS A 106 11.62 -6.88 1.25
CA LYS A 106 12.12 -7.21 -0.10
C LYS A 106 13.44 -6.56 -0.43
N THR A 107 13.58 -5.30 -0.11
CA THR A 107 14.83 -4.57 -0.36
C THR A 107 16.02 -5.21 0.37
N ARG A 108 15.82 -5.81 1.56
CA ARG A 108 16.85 -6.59 2.28
C ARG A 108 17.40 -7.79 1.49
N TYR A 109 16.61 -8.37 0.58
CA TYR A 109 17.02 -9.47 -0.29
C TYR A 109 17.39 -9.01 -1.71
N GLY A 110 17.40 -7.68 -1.95
CA GLY A 110 17.68 -7.11 -3.27
C GLY A 110 16.47 -7.10 -4.22
N GLY A 111 15.26 -7.32 -3.70
CA GLY A 111 14.03 -7.14 -4.46
C GLY A 111 13.73 -5.66 -4.70
N TYR A 112 13.02 -5.39 -5.79
CA TYR A 112 12.57 -4.04 -6.17
C TYR A 112 11.04 -3.96 -6.02
N PRO A 113 10.52 -3.29 -4.98
CA PRO A 113 9.09 -3.04 -4.85
C PRO A 113 8.62 -2.19 -6.01
N ALA A 114 7.54 -2.61 -6.68
CA ALA A 114 7.04 -1.94 -7.89
C ALA A 114 5.55 -1.63 -7.80
N LEU A 115 4.74 -2.54 -7.27
CA LEU A 115 3.29 -2.41 -7.14
C LEU A 115 2.85 -2.50 -5.68
N LEU A 116 1.97 -1.60 -5.27
CA LEU A 116 1.31 -1.61 -3.97
C LEU A 116 -0.18 -1.93 -4.17
N ALA A 117 -0.71 -2.92 -3.48
CA ALA A 117 -2.16 -3.07 -3.31
C ALA A 117 -2.53 -3.16 -1.84
N ASN A 118 -3.62 -2.51 -1.46
CA ASN A 118 -4.03 -2.40 -0.07
C ASN A 118 -5.48 -2.81 0.18
N ASP A 119 -5.77 -3.30 1.36
CA ASP A 119 -7.09 -3.50 1.89
C ASP A 119 -7.23 -2.74 3.22
N LEU A 120 -8.19 -1.83 3.28
CA LEU A 120 -8.42 -0.98 4.44
C LEU A 120 -9.73 -1.38 5.13
N ASN A 121 -9.61 -2.00 6.30
CA ASN A 121 -10.73 -2.39 7.12
C ASN A 121 -10.98 -1.33 8.20
N ILE A 122 -12.16 -0.72 8.18
CA ILE A 122 -12.53 0.36 9.08
C ILE A 122 -13.80 0.05 9.82
N LYS A 123 -13.97 0.70 10.96
CA LYS A 123 -15.23 0.65 11.71
C LYS A 123 -16.35 1.37 10.96
N THR A 124 -16.05 2.58 10.48
CA THR A 124 -16.98 3.44 9.76
C THR A 124 -16.21 4.52 8.98
N PHE A 125 -16.76 5.00 7.87
CA PHE A 125 -16.34 6.22 7.18
C PHE A 125 -16.77 7.50 7.91
N GLY A 126 -17.61 7.39 8.94
CA GLY A 126 -18.16 8.52 9.68
C GLY A 126 -19.57 8.90 9.23
N LYS A 127 -20.04 10.06 9.68
CA LYS A 127 -21.41 10.52 9.43
C LYS A 127 -21.60 11.05 8.01
N ASP A 128 -20.60 11.75 7.51
CA ASP A 128 -20.62 12.48 6.25
C ASP A 128 -19.18 12.73 5.75
N ARG A 129 -19.10 13.33 4.56
CA ARG A 129 -17.85 13.66 3.86
C ARG A 129 -16.96 14.69 4.58
N ASP A 130 -17.53 15.46 5.49
CA ASP A 130 -16.82 16.52 6.22
C ASP A 130 -16.44 16.04 7.64
N SER A 131 -16.77 14.79 7.98
CA SER A 131 -16.42 14.19 9.25
C SER A 131 -14.93 13.94 9.36
N GLN A 132 -14.40 14.11 10.58
CA GLN A 132 -12.98 13.87 10.87
C GLN A 132 -12.54 12.45 10.50
N THR A 133 -13.41 11.46 10.68
CA THR A 133 -13.14 10.06 10.31
C THR A 133 -12.97 9.90 8.81
N PHE A 134 -13.84 10.50 8.00
CA PHE A 134 -13.72 10.45 6.55
C PHE A 134 -12.41 11.09 6.07
N HIS A 135 -12.07 12.26 6.64
CA HIS A 135 -10.80 12.93 6.36
C HIS A 135 -9.59 12.09 6.75
N ALA A 136 -9.59 11.46 7.93
CA ALA A 136 -8.52 10.57 8.37
C ALA A 136 -8.29 9.40 7.40
N VAL A 137 -9.38 8.81 6.89
CA VAL A 137 -9.31 7.72 5.92
C VAL A 137 -8.79 8.20 4.55
N CYS A 138 -9.13 9.42 4.14
CA CYS A 138 -8.55 10.03 2.94
C CYS A 138 -7.06 10.35 3.11
N GLU A 139 -6.64 10.83 4.28
CA GLU A 139 -5.23 11.12 4.60
C GLU A 139 -4.35 9.87 4.52
N LEU A 140 -4.88 8.67 4.84
CA LEU A 140 -4.18 7.41 4.60
C LEU A 140 -3.83 7.25 3.10
N MET A 141 -4.79 7.43 2.20
CA MET A 141 -4.53 7.26 0.77
C MET A 141 -3.60 8.35 0.21
N LEU A 142 -3.70 9.57 0.73
CA LEU A 142 -2.78 10.65 0.34
C LEU A 142 -1.35 10.34 0.78
N GLY A 143 -1.15 9.88 2.02
CA GLY A 143 0.17 9.46 2.49
C GLY A 143 0.72 8.28 1.70
N LEU A 144 -0.14 7.35 1.28
CA LEU A 144 0.27 6.25 0.40
C LEU A 144 0.72 6.75 -0.98
N LYS A 145 -0.03 7.70 -1.56
CA LYS A 145 0.35 8.33 -2.83
C LYS A 145 1.70 9.03 -2.75
N GLU A 146 1.96 9.79 -1.70
CA GLU A 146 3.26 10.46 -1.54
C GLU A 146 4.41 9.47 -1.56
N VAL A 147 4.28 8.37 -0.83
CA VAL A 147 5.33 7.34 -0.79
C VAL A 147 5.49 6.67 -2.14
N ALA A 148 4.38 6.42 -2.82
CA ALA A 148 4.38 5.83 -4.15
C ALA A 148 5.11 6.73 -5.16
N ASP A 149 4.83 8.03 -5.14
CA ASP A 149 5.50 9.00 -5.99
C ASP A 149 6.99 9.14 -5.62
N GLU A 150 7.33 9.21 -4.34
CA GLU A 150 8.71 9.34 -3.84
C GLU A 150 9.60 8.15 -4.23
N ASN A 151 9.02 6.96 -4.34
CA ASN A 151 9.77 5.71 -4.55
C ASN A 151 9.51 5.06 -5.91
N ASN A 152 8.81 5.74 -6.82
CA ASN A 152 8.44 5.22 -8.15
C ASN A 152 7.62 3.91 -8.06
N TYR A 153 6.73 3.82 -7.08
CA TYR A 153 5.80 2.70 -6.96
C TYR A 153 4.46 3.03 -7.63
N VAL A 154 3.82 1.99 -8.12
CA VAL A 154 2.46 2.05 -8.66
C VAL A 154 1.47 1.62 -7.58
N MET A 155 0.56 2.50 -7.18
CA MET A 155 -0.61 2.11 -6.40
C MET A 155 -1.60 1.41 -7.31
N TYR A 156 -1.58 0.08 -7.29
CA TYR A 156 -2.24 -0.75 -8.28
C TYR A 156 -3.76 -0.76 -8.13
N LYS A 157 -4.22 -1.24 -6.97
CA LYS A 157 -5.64 -1.37 -6.61
C LYS A 157 -5.77 -1.50 -5.10
N GLY A 158 -7.01 -1.52 -4.62
CA GLY A 158 -7.25 -1.96 -3.27
C GLY A 158 -8.71 -2.23 -2.97
N GLU A 159 -8.93 -2.56 -1.71
CA GLU A 159 -10.22 -2.88 -1.12
C GLU A 159 -10.44 -2.02 0.11
N THR A 160 -11.71 -1.79 0.46
CA THR A 160 -12.08 -1.21 1.74
C THR A 160 -13.29 -1.92 2.30
N ALA A 161 -13.35 -2.14 3.60
CA ALA A 161 -14.55 -2.69 4.23
C ALA A 161 -14.91 -1.91 5.49
N GLU A 162 -16.19 -1.56 5.62
CA GLU A 162 -16.77 -1.14 6.89
C GLU A 162 -17.25 -2.37 7.65
N MET A 163 -16.60 -2.67 8.78
CA MET A 163 -16.85 -3.89 9.55
C MET A 163 -17.56 -3.61 10.90
N GLY A 164 -18.09 -2.41 11.11
CA GLY A 164 -18.90 -2.04 12.26
C GLY A 164 -18.28 -2.47 13.60
N ALA A 165 -18.98 -3.32 14.36
CA ALA A 165 -18.55 -3.77 15.68
C ALA A 165 -17.32 -4.72 15.68
N VAL A 166 -16.99 -5.33 14.54
CA VAL A 166 -15.87 -6.29 14.43
C VAL A 166 -14.53 -5.57 14.30
N CYS A 167 -14.52 -4.38 13.69
CA CYS A 167 -13.35 -3.50 13.67
C CYS A 167 -13.31 -2.65 14.93
N LEU A 168 -12.43 -2.99 15.87
CA LEU A 168 -12.16 -2.14 17.03
C LEU A 168 -11.45 -0.83 16.64
N PHE A 169 -10.71 -0.84 15.52
CA PHE A 169 -9.99 0.30 14.95
C PHE A 169 -9.94 0.20 13.42
N GLY A 170 -9.71 1.32 12.73
CA GLY A 170 -9.32 1.31 11.32
C GLY A 170 -7.97 0.61 11.14
N GLN A 171 -8.00 -0.67 10.85
CA GLN A 171 -6.82 -1.48 10.61
C GLN A 171 -6.74 -1.78 9.11
N PRO A 172 -5.65 -1.46 8.41
CA PRO A 172 -5.40 -2.11 7.14
C PRO A 172 -5.26 -3.62 7.42
N ALA A 173 -6.18 -4.43 6.92
CA ALA A 173 -6.08 -5.89 7.09
C ALA A 173 -5.68 -6.48 5.76
N GLY A 174 -4.61 -7.29 5.76
CA GLY A 174 -4.22 -8.12 4.62
C GLY A 174 -3.96 -7.37 3.32
N ASN A 175 -2.83 -6.69 3.21
CA ASN A 175 -2.49 -5.96 1.99
C ASN A 175 -1.45 -6.71 1.18
N ALA A 176 -1.66 -6.91 -0.12
CA ALA A 176 -0.76 -7.64 -1.00
C ALA A 176 0.05 -6.72 -1.90
N TYR A 177 1.35 -6.95 -1.98
CA TYR A 177 2.28 -6.27 -2.86
C TYR A 177 2.77 -7.21 -3.92
N VAL A 178 2.99 -6.71 -5.14
CA VAL A 178 3.68 -7.49 -6.17
C VAL A 178 5.01 -6.81 -6.46
N HIS A 179 6.09 -7.56 -6.38
CA HIS A 179 7.45 -7.09 -6.56
C HIS A 179 8.21 -8.03 -7.49
N LEU A 180 9.29 -7.52 -8.04
CA LEU A 180 10.08 -8.21 -9.06
C LEU A 180 11.31 -8.82 -8.38
N VAL A 181 11.49 -10.13 -8.47
CA VAL A 181 12.59 -10.92 -7.90
C VAL A 181 13.28 -11.68 -9.01
N ARG A 182 14.51 -11.33 -9.37
CA ARG A 182 15.26 -12.09 -10.38
C ARG A 182 15.90 -13.35 -9.81
N ASP A 183 15.92 -14.41 -10.61
CA ASP A 183 16.65 -15.64 -10.37
C ASP A 183 18.14 -15.29 -10.14
N GLY A 184 18.55 -15.29 -8.87
CA GLY A 184 19.95 -15.16 -8.45
C GLY A 184 20.76 -13.92 -8.90
N LEU A 185 20.17 -12.87 -9.50
CA LEU A 185 20.97 -11.75 -10.03
C LEU A 185 20.26 -10.38 -10.00
N ARG A 186 20.73 -9.52 -9.10
CA ARG A 186 20.31 -8.11 -8.91
C ARG A 186 20.54 -7.24 -10.16
N LEU A 187 19.84 -6.10 -10.23
CA LEU A 187 20.33 -4.85 -10.89
C LEU A 187 21.45 -4.18 -10.06
N CYS A 188 22.34 -5.01 -9.51
CA CYS A 188 23.53 -4.66 -8.77
C CYS A 188 24.57 -5.65 -9.30
N SER A 189 25.73 -5.16 -9.72
CA SER A 189 26.83 -5.99 -10.23
C SER A 189 26.97 -7.27 -9.40
N SER A 190 27.16 -8.39 -10.08
CA SER A 190 27.00 -9.80 -9.65
C SER A 190 27.80 -10.29 -8.43
N GLN A 191 28.23 -9.43 -7.51
CA GLN A 191 29.06 -9.78 -6.36
C GLN A 191 28.38 -9.67 -4.98
N GLU A 192 27.14 -9.19 -4.85
CA GLU A 192 26.65 -8.81 -3.50
C GLU A 192 25.27 -9.32 -3.07
N CYS A 193 24.82 -10.49 -3.51
CA CYS A 193 23.58 -11.08 -2.95
C CYS A 193 23.87 -11.88 -1.66
N ASN A 194 23.64 -11.25 -0.51
CA ASN A 194 23.89 -11.79 0.83
C ASN A 194 22.82 -12.81 1.30
N TYR A 195 22.73 -13.96 0.65
CA TYR A 195 21.99 -15.11 1.18
C TYR A 195 22.80 -15.84 2.26
N GLY A 196 23.44 -15.12 3.18
CA GLY A 196 24.23 -15.68 4.28
C GLY A 196 25.38 -16.64 3.89
N LYS A 197 25.68 -16.81 2.60
CA LYS A 197 26.64 -17.80 2.10
C LYS A 197 28.09 -17.35 2.25
N GLU A 198 28.34 -16.05 2.43
CA GLU A 198 29.68 -15.50 2.65
C GLU A 198 29.67 -14.47 3.80
N ARG A 199 29.55 -14.96 5.05
CA ARG A 199 30.05 -14.20 6.20
C ARG A 199 31.47 -14.68 6.50
N GLU A 200 32.45 -14.13 5.80
CA GLU A 200 33.83 -14.20 6.31
C GLU A 200 33.92 -13.50 7.67
N SER A 201 34.79 -14.01 8.54
CA SER A 201 34.98 -13.58 9.94
C SER A 201 35.43 -12.12 10.14
N ARG A 202 35.49 -11.32 9.07
CA ARG A 202 35.94 -9.92 9.05
C ARG A 202 34.92 -8.92 8.48
N SER A 203 33.68 -9.32 8.17
CA SER A 203 32.67 -8.37 7.67
C SER A 203 32.39 -7.27 8.70
N LYS A 204 32.67 -6.01 8.35
CA LYS A 204 32.31 -4.85 9.18
C LYS A 204 30.80 -4.64 9.12
N ASP A 205 30.14 -4.66 10.27
CA ASP A 205 28.70 -4.41 10.40
C ASP A 205 28.42 -2.91 10.16
N CYS A 206 28.15 -2.55 8.91
CA CYS A 206 27.70 -1.21 8.54
C CYS A 206 26.22 -1.05 8.91
N ARG A 207 25.98 -0.48 10.09
CA ARG A 207 24.61 -0.15 10.54
C ARG A 207 24.20 1.19 9.96
N LEU A 208 23.12 1.20 9.17
CA LEU A 208 22.44 2.44 8.80
C LEU A 208 21.88 3.11 10.06
N ALA A 209 22.12 4.41 10.19
CA ALA A 209 21.59 5.20 11.29
C ALA A 209 20.06 5.12 11.30
N ARG A 210 19.50 4.64 12.40
CA ARG A 210 18.04 4.56 12.59
C ARG A 210 17.57 5.88 13.18
N LYS A 211 16.59 6.54 12.55
CA LYS A 211 15.83 7.62 13.20
C LYS A 211 14.69 6.99 13.98
N GLY A 212 14.86 6.85 15.29
CA GLY A 212 13.87 6.27 16.20
C GLY A 212 14.22 4.87 16.70
N THR A 213 13.38 4.35 17.59
CA THR A 213 13.61 3.08 18.30
C THR A 213 13.49 1.86 17.37
N PRO A 214 14.28 0.78 17.54
CA PRO A 214 14.12 -0.44 16.76
C PRO A 214 12.89 -1.25 17.18
N ARG A 215 12.16 -1.85 16.23
CA ARG A 215 11.21 -2.96 16.49
C ARG A 215 11.94 -4.04 17.32
N GLN A 216 11.70 -4.27 18.61
CA GLN A 216 10.41 -4.43 19.30
C GLN A 216 9.38 -3.30 19.24
N TRP A 217 9.74 -2.02 19.10
CA TRP A 217 8.76 -0.98 18.76
C TRP A 217 9.25 -0.05 17.64
N TRP A 218 8.49 -0.01 16.53
CA TRP A 218 8.36 1.05 15.50
C TRP A 218 9.65 1.80 15.07
N ILE A 219 10.16 1.75 13.84
CA ILE A 219 9.73 2.49 12.62
C ILE A 219 10.84 2.27 11.56
N GLN A 220 10.48 2.57 10.32
CA GLN A 220 11.21 2.75 9.06
C GLN A 220 12.21 3.92 9.00
N HIS A 221 12.91 4.06 7.85
CA HIS A 221 12.93 5.23 6.95
C HIS A 221 13.57 4.82 5.61
N ALA A 222 13.03 5.28 4.48
CA ALA A 222 13.65 5.22 3.15
C ALA A 222 13.69 6.64 2.57
N GLN A 223 14.84 7.30 2.67
CA GLN A 223 15.23 8.48 1.87
C GLN A 223 16.76 8.54 1.83
N SER A 224 17.35 8.06 0.72
CA SER A 224 18.55 8.61 0.04
C SER A 224 19.12 7.59 -0.94
N ILE A 225 18.51 7.44 -2.12
CA ILE A 225 19.23 6.98 -3.32
C ILE A 225 18.79 7.87 -4.48
N GLN A 226 19.33 9.09 -4.50
CA GLN A 226 19.51 9.84 -5.74
C GLN A 226 21.01 9.85 -6.04
N TYR A 227 21.33 9.68 -7.32
CA TYR A 227 22.66 9.68 -7.96
C TYR A 227 23.47 8.38 -7.83
N VAL A 228 23.49 7.58 -8.91
CA VAL A 228 24.67 7.38 -9.78
C VAL A 228 24.19 6.82 -11.13
N PHE A 229 24.15 7.66 -12.18
CA PHE A 229 24.38 7.25 -13.57
C PHE A 229 24.97 8.46 -14.33
N ARG A 230 26.30 8.49 -14.39
CA ARG A 230 27.09 8.85 -15.56
C ARG A 230 28.13 7.76 -15.75
#